data_AF-A0AAW6JIL8-F1
#
_entry.id   AF-A0AAW6JIL8-F1
#
_cell.length_a   1.000
_cell.length_b   1.000
_cell.length_c   1.000
_cell.angle_alpha   90.00
_cell.angle_beta   90.00
_cell.angle_gamma   90.00
#
_symmetry.space_group_name_H-M   'P 1'
#
loop_
_entity.id
_entity.type
_entity.pdbx_description
1 polymer ?
#
loop_
_entity_poly.entity_id
_entity_poly.type
_entity_poly.pdbx_seq_one_letter_code
_entity_poly.pdbx_strand_id
1 'polypeptide(L)'
;MALFEQLESGLSFVVTLLKFLLESISVFCILLGVLKSGKIAISLNHHHSQNRFLQIRLNFGIWLVLALEFQLGADILSTTYHSTFESLGKLGIVALIRTFLNYFLTQELNQKQ
;
A
#
# COMPACT_ATOMS: atom_id res chain seq x y z
N MET A 1 -22.54 -31.75 -2.08
CA MET A 1 -21.29 -31.60 -1.29
C MET A 1 -20.08 -31.44 -2.21
N ALA A 2 -19.76 -32.37 -3.12
CA ALA A 2 -18.61 -32.26 -4.03
C ALA A 2 -18.61 -31.01 -4.97
N LEU A 3 -19.77 -30.57 -5.46
CA LEU A 3 -19.87 -29.34 -6.29
C LEU A 3 -19.53 -28.06 -5.50
N PHE A 4 -19.89 -28.01 -4.20
CA PHE A 4 -19.61 -26.86 -3.35
C PHE A 4 -18.11 -26.73 -3.06
N GLU A 5 -17.42 -27.83 -2.81
CA GLU A 5 -15.95 -27.81 -2.61
C GLU A 5 -15.18 -27.43 -3.88
N GLN A 6 -15.66 -27.85 -5.06
CA GLN A 6 -15.06 -27.45 -6.34
C GLN A 6 -15.22 -25.96 -6.60
N LEU A 7 -16.42 -25.40 -6.33
CA LEU A 7 -16.68 -23.96 -6.43
C LEU A 7 -15.81 -23.16 -5.46
N GLU A 8 -15.68 -23.61 -4.21
CA GLU A 8 -14.87 -22.97 -3.19
C GLU A 8 -13.39 -22.97 -3.60
N SER A 9 -12.84 -24.10 -4.02
CA SER A 9 -11.44 -24.18 -4.48
C SER A 9 -11.13 -23.25 -5.66
N GLY A 10 -12.04 -23.15 -6.65
CA GLY A 10 -11.88 -22.22 -7.77
C GLY A 10 -11.88 -20.75 -7.35
N LEU A 11 -12.74 -20.40 -6.38
CA LEU A 11 -12.86 -19.04 -5.86
C LEU A 11 -11.62 -18.64 -5.03
N SER A 12 -11.05 -19.57 -4.24
CA SER A 12 -9.79 -19.34 -3.50
C SER A 12 -8.65 -18.94 -4.41
N PHE A 13 -8.55 -19.62 -5.56
CA PHE A 13 -7.48 -19.43 -6.51
C PHE A 13 -7.59 -18.06 -7.18
N VAL A 14 -8.81 -17.67 -7.60
CA VAL A 14 -9.09 -16.36 -8.20
C VAL A 14 -8.81 -15.23 -7.20
N VAL A 15 -9.26 -15.35 -5.95
CA VAL A 15 -9.04 -14.34 -4.90
C VAL A 15 -7.56 -14.19 -4.60
N THR A 16 -6.83 -15.30 -4.46
CA THR A 16 -5.39 -15.29 -4.19
C THR A 16 -4.60 -14.66 -5.35
N LEU A 17 -4.97 -14.98 -6.59
CA LEU A 17 -4.36 -14.39 -7.78
C LEU A 17 -4.62 -12.88 -7.85
N LEU A 18 -5.85 -12.44 -7.63
CA LEU A 18 -6.21 -11.01 -7.63
C LEU A 18 -5.49 -10.27 -6.51
N LYS A 19 -5.42 -10.83 -5.31
CA LYS A 19 -4.65 -10.28 -4.20
C LYS A 19 -3.19 -10.08 -4.58
N PHE A 20 -2.55 -11.12 -5.13
CA PHE A 20 -1.15 -11.07 -5.55
C PHE A 20 -0.91 -9.99 -6.63
N LEU A 21 -1.83 -9.84 -7.59
CA LEU A 21 -1.75 -8.80 -8.61
C LEU A 21 -1.85 -7.40 -8.00
N LEU A 22 -2.83 -7.17 -7.13
CA LEU A 22 -3.02 -5.88 -6.46
C LEU A 22 -1.82 -5.51 -5.58
N GLU A 23 -1.30 -6.45 -4.80
CA GLU A 23 -0.07 -6.25 -4.00
C GLU A 23 1.13 -5.92 -4.89
N SER A 24 1.29 -6.63 -6.01
CA SER A 24 2.38 -6.37 -6.96
C SER A 24 2.28 -4.96 -7.57
N ILE A 25 1.07 -4.52 -7.93
CA ILE A 25 0.81 -3.18 -8.45
C ILE A 25 1.12 -2.12 -7.37
N SER A 26 0.69 -2.32 -6.13
CA SER A 26 1.02 -1.43 -5.00
C SER A 26 2.53 -1.27 -4.83
N VAL A 27 3.28 -2.39 -4.77
CA VAL A 27 4.74 -2.36 -4.62
C VAL A 27 5.39 -1.63 -5.80
N PHE A 28 4.90 -1.86 -7.02
CA PHE A 28 5.39 -1.18 -8.21
C PHE A 28 5.13 0.33 -8.17
N CYS A 29 3.94 0.76 -7.75
CA CYS A 29 3.61 2.18 -7.55
C CYS A 29 4.54 2.86 -6.52
N ILE A 30 4.82 2.20 -5.39
CA ILE A 30 5.76 2.70 -4.39
C ILE A 30 7.16 2.85 -5.01
N LEU A 31 7.62 1.84 -5.75
CA LEU A 31 8.93 1.83 -6.39
C LEU A 31 9.07 2.96 -7.41
N LEU A 32 8.06 3.20 -8.24
CA LEU A 32 8.02 4.35 -9.16
C LEU A 32 8.03 5.69 -8.43
N GLY A 33 7.26 5.81 -7.35
CA GLY A 33 7.21 7.00 -6.50
C GLY A 33 8.59 7.33 -5.89
N VAL A 34 9.31 6.31 -5.41
CA VAL A 34 10.68 6.45 -4.89
C VAL A 34 11.64 6.88 -6.01
N LEU A 35 11.61 6.23 -7.18
CA LEU A 35 12.51 6.56 -8.29
C LEU A 35 12.30 7.99 -8.80
N LYS A 36 11.04 8.42 -8.96
CA LYS A 36 10.70 9.79 -9.40
C LYS A 36 11.14 10.82 -8.37
N SER A 37 10.86 10.58 -7.09
CA SER A 37 11.22 11.48 -5.99
C SER A 37 12.74 11.54 -5.78
N GLY A 38 13.44 10.42 -5.92
CA GLY A 38 14.90 10.32 -5.83
C GLY A 38 15.62 10.99 -6.99
N LYS A 39 15.11 10.87 -8.22
CA LYS A 39 15.65 11.61 -9.38
C LYS A 39 15.55 13.12 -9.20
N ILE A 40 14.42 13.59 -8.68
CA ILE A 40 14.23 15.01 -8.34
C ILE A 40 15.21 15.40 -7.23
N ALA A 41 15.36 14.60 -6.17
CA ALA A 41 16.31 14.89 -5.10
C ALA A 41 17.78 15.00 -5.60
N ILE A 42 18.22 14.09 -6.46
CA ILE A 42 19.60 14.03 -6.97
C ILE A 42 19.88 15.16 -7.98
N SER A 43 18.93 15.47 -8.86
CA SER A 43 19.07 16.55 -9.86
C SER A 43 19.13 17.95 -9.25
N LEU A 44 18.81 18.09 -7.96
CA LEU A 44 18.65 19.38 -7.27
C LEU A 44 19.75 19.69 -6.24
N ASN A 45 20.87 18.97 -6.29
CA ASN A 45 21.98 19.02 -5.34
C ASN A 45 22.79 20.34 -5.29
N HIS A 46 22.25 21.51 -5.69
CA HIS A 46 23.04 22.75 -5.70
C HIS A 46 22.48 23.97 -4.96
N HIS A 47 21.20 24.05 -4.54
CA HIS A 47 20.77 25.24 -3.77
C HIS A 47 19.64 24.99 -2.78
N HIS A 48 19.82 25.49 -1.56
CA HIS A 48 18.92 25.47 -0.40
C HIS A 48 17.56 26.13 -0.68
N SER A 49 16.43 25.46 -0.42
CA SER A 49 15.15 26.13 -0.17
C SER A 49 14.13 25.15 0.44
N GLN A 50 13.60 25.48 1.62
CA GLN A 50 12.64 24.67 2.39
C GLN A 50 11.36 24.30 1.59
N ASN A 51 10.96 25.12 0.62
CA ASN A 51 9.77 24.85 -0.22
C ASN A 51 9.89 23.63 -1.15
N ARG A 52 11.13 23.18 -1.46
CA ARG A 52 11.34 22.09 -2.42
C ARG A 52 11.30 20.70 -1.80
N PHE A 53 11.58 20.58 -0.50
CA PHE A 53 11.34 19.34 0.24
C PHE A 53 9.85 18.99 0.31
N LEU A 54 9.00 20.01 0.42
CA LEU A 54 7.55 19.85 0.36
C LEU A 54 7.09 19.29 -0.99
N GLN A 55 7.66 19.77 -2.11
CA GLN A 55 7.32 19.26 -3.44
C GLN A 55 7.70 17.78 -3.63
N ILE A 56 8.89 17.38 -3.16
CA ILE A 56 9.32 15.97 -3.23
C ILE A 56 8.39 15.10 -2.36
N ARG A 57 8.04 15.55 -1.15
CA ARG A 57 7.09 14.85 -0.26
C ARG A 57 5.69 14.75 -0.85
N LEU A 58 5.16 15.82 -1.44
CA LEU A 58 3.84 15.81 -2.08
C LEU A 58 3.81 14.83 -3.26
N ASN A 59 4.83 14.86 -4.11
CA ASN A 59 4.92 13.98 -5.25
C ASN A 59 5.01 12.52 -4.81
N PHE A 60 5.85 12.22 -3.80
CA PHE A 60 5.93 10.89 -3.21
C PHE A 60 4.61 10.46 -2.54
N GLY A 61 3.94 11.38 -1.84
CA GLY A 61 2.67 11.14 -1.17
C GLY A 61 1.56 10.69 -2.12
N ILE A 62 1.49 11.25 -3.33
CA ILE A 62 0.52 10.84 -4.36
C ILE A 62 0.72 9.37 -4.76
N TRP A 63 1.97 8.95 -4.97
CA TRP A 63 2.29 7.55 -5.29
C TRP A 63 2.02 6.59 -4.13
N LEU A 64 2.23 7.04 -2.89
CA LEU A 64 1.89 6.27 -1.69
C LEU A 64 0.38 6.06 -1.56
N VAL A 65 -0.42 7.12 -1.71
CA VAL A 65 -1.89 7.02 -1.63
C VAL A 65 -2.42 6.04 -2.67
N LEU A 66 -1.94 6.13 -3.91
CA LEU A 66 -2.32 5.21 -4.98
C LEU A 66 -1.99 3.75 -4.63
N ALA A 67 -0.80 3.49 -4.10
CA ALA A 67 -0.42 2.14 -3.66
C ALA A 67 -1.31 1.62 -2.52
N LEU A 68 -1.71 2.50 -1.60
CA LEU A 68 -2.58 2.17 -0.47
C LEU A 68 -4.00 1.81 -0.92
N GLU A 69 -4.54 2.46 -1.96
CA GLU A 69 -5.86 2.10 -2.51
C GLU A 69 -5.86 0.67 -3.08
N PHE A 70 -4.83 0.29 -3.83
CA PHE A 70 -4.68 -1.06 -4.34
C PHE A 70 -4.48 -2.09 -3.22
N GLN A 71 -3.72 -1.74 -2.17
CA GLN A 71 -3.48 -2.62 -1.04
C GLN A 71 -4.74 -2.82 -0.19
N LEU A 72 -5.57 -1.78 -0.04
CA LEU A 72 -6.89 -1.87 0.58
C LEU A 72 -7.80 -2.83 -0.20
N GLY A 73 -7.80 -2.76 -1.53
CA GLY A 73 -8.53 -3.71 -2.38
C GLY A 73 -8.07 -5.16 -2.15
N ALA A 74 -6.76 -5.39 -2.08
CA ALA A 74 -6.17 -6.70 -1.79
C ALA A 74 -6.61 -7.25 -0.42
N ASP A 75 -6.67 -6.39 0.60
CA ASP A 75 -7.11 -6.75 1.94
C ASP A 75 -8.61 -7.10 1.97
N ILE A 76 -9.47 -6.33 1.29
CA ILE A 76 -10.91 -6.61 1.19
C ILE A 76 -11.16 -7.98 0.55
N LEU A 77 -10.45 -8.29 -0.54
CA LEU A 77 -10.51 -9.60 -1.20
C LEU A 77 -10.11 -10.74 -0.24
N SER A 78 -9.06 -10.52 0.55
CA SER A 78 -8.58 -11.51 1.54
C SER A 78 -9.59 -11.75 2.67
N THR A 79 -10.29 -10.72 3.14
CA THR A 79 -11.27 -10.84 4.23
C THR A 79 -12.59 -11.48 3.81
N THR A 80 -12.97 -11.37 2.54
CA THR A 80 -14.25 -11.90 2.05
C THR A 80 -14.26 -13.43 1.94
N TYR A 81 -13.10 -14.05 1.76
CA TYR A 81 -12.99 -15.47 1.40
C TYR A 81 -12.41 -16.39 2.50
N HIS A 82 -11.65 -15.86 3.48
CA HIS A 82 -11.03 -16.66 4.54
C HIS A 82 -11.37 -16.09 5.92
N SER A 83 -12.57 -16.40 6.42
CA SER A 83 -12.88 -16.17 7.85
C SER A 83 -12.31 -17.30 8.72
N THR A 84 -10.99 -17.43 8.75
CA THR A 84 -10.27 -18.19 9.79
C THR A 84 -9.52 -17.20 10.65
N PHE A 85 -9.80 -17.15 11.95
CA PHE A 85 -9.30 -16.14 12.89
C PHE A 85 -7.77 -15.95 12.87
N GLU A 86 -7.00 -16.96 12.46
CA GLU A 86 -5.54 -16.90 12.32
C GLU A 86 -5.09 -16.01 11.14
N SER A 87 -5.78 -16.10 10.00
CA SER A 87 -5.55 -15.27 8.82
C SER A 87 -5.97 -13.82 9.07
N LEU A 88 -7.05 -13.62 9.82
CA LEU A 88 -7.46 -12.29 10.30
C LEU A 88 -6.42 -11.67 11.24
N GLY A 89 -5.74 -12.45 12.08
CA GLY A 89 -4.68 -11.95 12.96
C GLY A 89 -3.48 -11.36 12.21
N LYS A 90 -3.00 -12.06 11.16
CA LYS A 90 -1.92 -11.55 10.29
C LYS A 90 -2.36 -10.29 9.53
N LEU A 91 -3.58 -10.28 8.98
CA LEU A 91 -4.14 -9.11 8.30
C LEU A 91 -4.29 -7.93 9.27
N GLY A 92 -4.73 -8.18 10.50
CA GLY A 92 -4.85 -7.17 11.55
C GLY A 92 -3.51 -6.53 11.92
N ILE A 93 -2.44 -7.34 12.00
CA ILE A 93 -1.08 -6.84 12.24
C ILE A 93 -0.61 -5.96 11.07
N VAL A 94 -0.83 -6.38 9.83
CA VAL A 94 -0.48 -5.58 8.64
C VAL A 94 -1.28 -4.27 8.59
N ALA A 95 -2.57 -4.30 8.90
CA ALA A 95 -3.41 -3.12 9.00
C ALA A 95 -2.95 -2.17 10.11
N LEU A 96 -2.55 -2.70 11.28
CA LEU A 96 -1.98 -1.92 12.37
C LEU A 96 -0.69 -1.22 11.97
N ILE A 97 0.23 -1.93 11.32
CA ILE A 97 1.49 -1.38 10.81
C ILE A 97 1.19 -0.25 9.82
N ARG A 98 0.23 -0.45 8.91
CA ARG A 98 -0.20 0.57 7.95
C ARG A 98 -0.78 1.79 8.64
N THR A 99 -1.67 1.62 9.60
CA THR A 99 -2.27 2.73 10.38
C THR A 99 -1.20 3.48 11.15
N PHE A 100 -0.25 2.77 11.76
CA PHE A 100 0.82 3.40 12.54
C PHE A 100 1.77 4.22 11.64
N LEU A 101 2.22 3.64 10.53
CA LEU A 101 3.06 4.34 9.54
C LEU A 101 2.34 5.54 8.93
N ASN A 102 1.09 5.38 8.50
CA ASN A 102 0.31 6.46 7.89
C ASN A 102 0.04 7.57 8.93
N TYR A 103 -0.32 7.21 10.16
CA TYR A 103 -0.51 8.16 11.25
C TYR A 103 0.77 8.92 11.57
N PHE A 104 1.92 8.24 11.69
CA PHE A 104 3.20 8.89 11.97
C PHE A 104 3.62 9.84 10.84
N LEU A 105 3.38 9.44 9.58
CA LEU A 105 3.62 10.29 8.42
C LEU A 105 2.71 11.54 8.43
N THR A 106 1.42 11.38 8.70
CA THR A 106 0.46 12.49 8.83
C THR A 106 0.78 13.40 10.02
N GLN A 107 1.20 12.82 11.14
CA GLN A 107 1.59 13.55 12.35
C GLN A 107 2.85 14.38 12.11
N GLU A 108 3.88 13.82 11.46
CA GLU A 108 5.07 14.58 11.05
C GLU A 108 4.74 15.71 10.07
N LEU A 109 3.74 15.52 9.19
CA LEU A 109 3.30 16.55 8.26
C LEU A 109 2.60 17.70 8.99
N ASN A 110 1.80 17.39 10.02
CA ASN A 110 1.08 18.39 10.80
C ASN A 110 1.97 19.13 11.81
N GLN A 111 3.04 18.52 12.31
CA GLN A 111 3.98 19.17 13.24
C GLN A 111 4.92 20.21 12.58
N LYS A 112 4.87 20.36 11.25
CA LYS A 112 5.65 21.37 10.53
C LYS A 112 4.80 22.50 9.91
N GLN A 113 3.54 22.65 10.36
CA GLN A 113 2.80 23.90 10.17
C GLN A 113 3.18 24.91 11.24
#